data_AF-A0A7C5F0C0-F1
#
_entry.id   AF-A0A7C5F0C0-F1
#
_cell.length_a   1.000
_cell.length_b   1.000
_cell.length_c   1.000
_cell.angle_alpha   90.00
_cell.angle_beta   90.00
_cell.angle_gamma   90.00
#
_symmetry.space_group_name_H-M   'P 1'
#
loop_
_entity.id
_entity.type
_entity.pdbx_description
1 polymer ?
#
loop_
_entity_poly.entity_id
_entity_poly.type
_entity_poly.pdbx_seq_one_letter_code
_entity_poly.pdbx_strand_id
1 'polypeptide(L)'
;MSISISSAIRQCLPLVTGPLLVALALGFSGCGAPWRDTYFKNGVGRLTQDEIRERLGPPHTAKTPALGGDSLWTYRFALSEQELTRWNSSFVADASHSVTSMMGKGTETAKPTLYCYRYTLTFSEDKTLKSWKREECVPGTRETLTAK
;
A
#
# COMPACT_ATOMS: atom_id res chain seq x y z
N MET A 1 13.43 -57.86 33.80
CA MET A 1 14.08 -56.65 33.22
C MET A 1 14.28 -56.96 31.74
N SER A 2 13.66 -56.28 30.78
CA SER A 2 13.60 -54.83 30.58
C SER A 2 12.35 -54.44 29.78
N ILE A 3 11.66 -53.38 30.20
CA ILE A 3 10.56 -52.76 29.45
C ILE A 3 11.18 -51.66 28.58
N SER A 4 10.95 -51.71 27.27
CA SER A 4 11.42 -50.72 26.30
C SER A 4 10.47 -49.51 26.29
N ILE A 5 10.99 -48.32 26.64
CA ILE A 5 10.22 -47.07 26.84
C ILE A 5 10.35 -46.11 25.62
N SER A 6 10.88 -46.56 24.49
CA SER A 6 11.41 -45.64 23.46
C SER A 6 10.45 -45.22 22.33
N SER A 7 9.15 -45.57 22.37
CA SER A 7 8.26 -45.37 21.20
C SER A 7 6.92 -44.69 21.47
N ALA A 8 6.84 -43.78 22.45
CA ALA A 8 5.62 -43.00 22.70
C ALA A 8 5.82 -41.48 22.68
N ILE A 9 7.02 -40.99 22.34
CA ILE A 9 7.30 -39.54 22.29
C ILE A 9 7.22 -38.99 20.84
N ARG A 10 7.14 -39.86 19.83
CA ARG A 10 7.25 -39.45 18.41
C ARG A 10 5.94 -39.08 17.72
N GLN A 11 4.78 -39.09 18.41
CA GLN A 11 3.47 -38.90 17.77
C GLN A 11 2.66 -37.68 18.25
N CYS A 12 3.09 -36.94 19.28
CA CYS A 12 2.36 -35.74 19.74
C CYS A 12 2.88 -34.41 19.19
N LEU A 13 3.99 -34.39 18.44
CA LEU A 13 4.60 -33.13 17.97
C LEU A 13 4.06 -32.53 16.64
N PRO A 14 3.32 -33.19 15.74
CA PRO A 14 2.89 -32.53 14.50
C PRO A 14 1.51 -31.86 14.61
N LEU A 15 0.78 -32.01 15.73
CA LEU A 15 -0.61 -31.55 15.82
C LEU A 15 -0.75 -30.09 16.27
N VAL A 16 0.30 -29.49 16.84
CA VAL A 16 0.27 -28.09 17.33
C VAL A 16 0.91 -27.11 16.34
N THR A 17 1.75 -27.61 15.42
CA THR A 17 2.42 -26.78 14.40
C THR A 17 1.50 -26.39 13.24
N GLY A 18 0.52 -27.23 12.91
CA GLY A 18 -0.47 -26.96 11.84
C GLY A 18 -1.26 -25.65 12.05
N PRO A 19 -2.00 -25.48 13.17
CA PRO A 19 -2.82 -24.29 13.37
C PRO A 19 -2.01 -23.02 13.64
N LEU A 20 -0.81 -23.13 14.22
CA LEU A 20 0.08 -21.99 14.49
C LEU A 20 0.60 -21.37 13.18
N LEU A 21 0.94 -22.19 12.18
CA LEU A 21 1.38 -21.72 10.86
C LEU A 21 0.23 -21.06 10.08
N VAL A 22 -1.01 -21.56 10.22
CA VAL A 22 -2.20 -20.96 9.59
C VAL A 22 -2.55 -19.62 10.22
N ALA A 23 -2.48 -19.50 11.55
CA ALA A 23 -2.69 -18.23 12.24
C ALA A 23 -1.61 -17.18 11.89
N LEU A 24 -0.36 -17.60 11.71
CA LEU A 24 0.73 -16.71 11.29
C LEU A 24 0.58 -16.26 9.82
N ALA A 25 0.03 -17.11 8.95
CA ALA A 25 -0.23 -16.78 7.55
C ALA A 25 -1.39 -15.77 7.38
N LEU A 26 -2.40 -15.81 8.26
CA LEU A 26 -3.55 -14.91 8.22
C LEU A 26 -3.21 -13.47 8.68
N GLY A 27 -2.15 -13.28 9.46
CA GLY A 27 -1.74 -11.98 10.00
C GLY A 27 -1.15 -10.99 8.99
N PHE A 28 -0.79 -11.44 7.78
CA PHE A 28 -0.22 -10.58 6.73
C PHE A 28 -1.20 -10.22 5.61
N SER A 29 -2.49 -10.43 5.81
CA SER A 29 -3.54 -10.11 4.83
C SER A 29 -3.95 -8.63 4.81
N GLY A 30 -2.97 -7.73 4.88
CA GLY A 30 -3.16 -6.31 4.55
C GLY A 30 -3.23 -6.07 3.04
N CYS A 31 -4.03 -6.85 2.31
CA CYS A 31 -4.23 -6.67 0.87
C CYS A 31 -5.36 -5.67 0.63
N GLY A 32 -5.05 -4.47 0.14
CA GLY A 32 -6.09 -3.64 -0.48
C GLY A 32 -5.87 -2.13 -0.55
N ALA A 33 -4.77 -1.57 -0.05
CA ALA A 33 -4.47 -0.15 -0.28
C ALA A 33 -3.03 -0.01 -0.78
N PRO A 34 -2.73 0.94 -1.68
CA PRO A 34 -1.36 1.29 -2.01
C PRO A 34 -0.57 1.46 -0.71
N TRP A 35 0.60 0.83 -0.59
CA TRP A 35 1.33 0.80 0.69
C TRP A 35 1.55 2.20 1.28
N ARG A 36 1.58 3.24 0.43
CA ARG A 36 1.68 4.66 0.80
C ARG A 36 0.46 5.14 1.59
N ASP A 37 -0.76 4.77 1.18
CA ASP A 37 -1.98 5.07 1.91
C ASP A 37 -1.93 4.47 3.31
N THR A 38 -1.59 3.19 3.42
CA THR A 38 -1.47 2.51 4.71
C THR A 38 -0.35 3.13 5.55
N TYR A 39 0.78 3.47 4.92
CA TYR A 39 1.91 4.13 5.57
C TYR A 39 1.51 5.48 6.18
N PHE A 40 0.82 6.33 5.41
CA PHE A 40 0.38 7.63 5.91
C PHE A 40 -0.79 7.51 6.89
N LYS A 41 -1.75 6.62 6.64
CA LYS A 41 -2.88 6.35 7.55
C LYS A 41 -2.39 5.93 8.94
N ASN A 42 -1.44 5.00 9.00
CA ASN A 42 -0.85 4.52 10.24
C ASN A 42 0.22 5.47 10.80
N GLY A 43 0.53 6.54 10.07
CA GLY A 43 1.56 7.51 10.39
C GLY A 43 1.04 8.85 10.89
N VAL A 44 -0.27 9.11 10.83
CA VAL A 44 -0.85 10.35 11.36
C VAL A 44 -0.54 10.47 12.85
N GLY A 45 -0.01 11.62 13.26
CA GLY A 45 0.41 11.92 14.63
C GLY A 45 1.73 11.25 15.04
N ARG A 46 2.43 10.56 14.12
CA ARG A 46 3.67 9.82 14.42
C ARG A 46 4.79 10.10 13.44
N LEU A 47 4.52 10.05 12.14
CA LEU A 47 5.54 10.20 11.11
C LEU A 47 6.03 11.63 11.03
N THR A 48 7.34 11.80 11.02
CA THR A 48 8.01 13.09 10.84
C THR A 48 8.32 13.36 9.38
N GLN A 49 8.60 14.62 9.05
CA GLN A 49 9.09 15.04 7.74
C GLN A 49 10.35 14.26 7.31
N ASP A 50 11.26 13.99 8.25
CA ASP A 50 12.53 13.31 7.95
C ASP A 50 12.32 11.83 7.64
N GLU A 51 11.51 11.11 8.43
CA GLU A 51 11.18 9.71 8.16
C GLU A 51 10.50 9.52 6.79
N ILE A 52 9.60 10.44 6.44
CA ILE A 52 8.91 10.41 5.15
C ILE A 52 9.89 10.71 4.02
N ARG A 53 10.80 11.68 4.21
CA ARG A 53 11.83 12.04 3.22
C ARG A 53 12.86 10.94 3.02
N GLU A 54 13.23 10.23 4.08
CA GLU A 54 14.11 9.06 3.99
C GLU A 54 13.47 7.95 3.16
N ARG A 55 12.17 7.71 3.37
CA ARG A 55 11.45 6.62 2.68
C ARG A 55 11.03 6.94 1.25
N LEU A 56 10.62 8.17 0.97
CA LEU A 56 10.04 8.58 -0.33
C LEU A 56 10.95 9.49 -1.15
N GLY A 57 12.04 9.99 -0.57
CA GLY A 57 12.84 11.05 -1.15
C GLY A 57 12.21 12.44 -0.95
N PRO A 58 12.78 13.47 -1.61
CA PRO A 58 12.29 14.84 -1.49
C PRO A 58 10.88 14.99 -2.08
N PRO A 59 10.02 15.83 -1.48
CA PRO A 59 8.72 16.14 -2.04
C PRO A 59 8.84 16.94 -3.35
N HIS A 60 7.84 16.83 -4.21
CA HIS A 60 7.76 17.64 -5.45
C HIS A 60 7.49 19.12 -5.14
N THR A 61 6.83 19.40 -4.02
CA THR A 61 6.61 20.76 -3.52
C THR A 61 6.57 20.72 -2.01
N ALA A 62 7.25 21.66 -1.37
CA ALA A 62 7.18 21.89 0.07
C ALA A 62 6.86 23.38 0.30
N LYS A 63 5.73 23.65 0.96
CA LYS A 63 5.33 24.99 1.36
C LYS A 63 5.36 25.08 2.87
N THR A 64 6.21 25.94 3.39
CA THR A 64 6.29 26.25 4.82
C THR A 64 5.95 27.73 4.99
N PRO A 65 4.87 28.08 5.71
CA PRO A 65 4.52 29.48 5.95
C PRO A 65 5.65 30.20 6.69
N ALA A 66 6.00 31.40 6.26
CA ALA A 66 7.09 32.19 6.84
C ALA A 66 6.81 32.66 8.28
N LEU A 67 5.54 32.70 8.69
CA LEU A 67 5.09 33.18 10.00
C LEU A 67 4.78 32.05 10.99
N GLY A 68 5.21 30.82 10.68
CA GLY A 68 4.84 29.63 11.44
C GLY A 68 3.49 29.05 11.01
N GLY A 69 3.21 27.82 11.45
CA GLY A 69 2.01 27.08 11.11
C GLY A 69 2.27 25.79 10.32
N ASP A 70 1.18 25.19 9.84
CA ASP A 70 1.23 23.87 9.20
C ASP A 70 2.04 23.91 7.88
N SER A 71 2.94 22.95 7.71
CA SER A 71 3.70 22.79 6.47
C SER A 71 2.97 21.85 5.51
N LEU A 72 2.95 22.18 4.22
CA LEU A 72 2.27 21.40 3.20
C LEU A 72 3.28 20.79 2.21
N TRP A 73 3.37 19.47 2.15
CA TRP A 73 4.18 18.76 1.16
C TRP A 73 3.32 18.06 0.12
N THR A 74 3.85 17.95 -1.09
CA THR A 74 3.19 17.26 -2.19
C THR A 74 4.12 16.24 -2.83
N TYR A 75 3.64 15.00 -2.99
CA TYR A 75 4.27 13.96 -3.78
C TYR A 75 3.38 13.59 -4.96
N ARG A 76 3.98 13.27 -6.11
CA ARG A 76 3.28 12.76 -7.30
C ARG A 76 3.86 11.41 -7.68
N PHE A 77 3.02 10.46 -7.99
CA PHE A 77 3.42 9.12 -8.42
C PHE A 77 2.61 8.68 -9.63
N ALA A 78 3.29 8.17 -10.66
CA ALA A 78 2.65 7.42 -11.72
C ALA A 78 2.41 5.98 -11.22
N LEU A 79 1.17 5.50 -11.32
CA LEU A 79 0.75 4.14 -10.99
C LEU A 79 0.19 3.49 -12.25
N SER A 80 0.64 2.29 -12.56
CA SER A 80 0.12 1.53 -13.70
C SER A 80 -1.22 0.85 -13.39
N GLU A 81 -1.99 0.51 -14.42
CA GLU A 81 -3.17 -0.37 -14.31
C GLU A 81 -2.87 -1.68 -13.57
N GLN A 82 -1.66 -2.23 -13.71
CA GLN A 82 -1.27 -3.47 -13.02
C GLN A 82 -1.12 -3.28 -11.50
N GLU A 83 -0.63 -2.11 -11.08
CA GLU A 83 -0.55 -1.72 -9.66
C GLU A 83 -1.94 -1.39 -9.08
N LEU A 84 -2.87 -0.93 -9.92
CA LEU A 84 -4.27 -0.72 -9.56
C LEU A 84 -5.11 -2.01 -9.61
N THR A 85 -4.82 -2.98 -10.47
CA THR A 85 -5.59 -4.23 -10.59
C THR A 85 -5.21 -5.26 -9.53
N ARG A 86 -3.94 -5.31 -9.08
CA ARG A 86 -3.55 -5.99 -7.83
C ARG A 86 -4.34 -5.45 -6.62
N TRP A 87 -4.90 -4.26 -6.73
CA TRP A 87 -5.76 -3.63 -5.73
C TRP A 87 -7.23 -4.05 -5.83
N ASN A 88 -7.74 -4.41 -7.02
CA ASN A 88 -9.14 -4.82 -7.20
C ASN A 88 -9.39 -6.33 -6.98
N SER A 89 -8.33 -7.14 -6.87
CA SER A 89 -8.45 -8.59 -6.63
C SER A 89 -8.95 -8.95 -5.22
N SER A 90 -9.16 -7.97 -4.33
CA SER A 90 -9.90 -8.18 -3.08
C SER A 90 -11.41 -8.41 -3.30
N PHE A 91 -11.94 -8.12 -4.49
CA PHE A 91 -13.35 -8.35 -4.83
C PHE A 91 -13.61 -9.63 -5.65
N VAL A 92 -12.58 -10.23 -6.24
CA VAL A 92 -12.69 -11.47 -7.04
C VAL A 92 -11.71 -12.52 -6.52
N ALA A 93 -11.87 -12.90 -5.26
CA ALA A 93 -11.31 -14.16 -4.76
C ALA A 93 -12.36 -15.29 -4.77
N ASP A 94 -13.63 -14.99 -5.10
CA ASP A 94 -14.74 -15.94 -4.98
C ASP A 94 -15.24 -16.51 -6.33
N ALA A 95 -14.58 -16.21 -7.46
CA ALA A 95 -15.01 -16.69 -8.79
C ALA A 95 -13.92 -17.34 -9.66
N SER A 96 -12.73 -17.61 -9.11
CA SER A 96 -11.54 -17.99 -9.90
C SER A 96 -11.47 -19.45 -10.34
N HIS A 97 -12.51 -20.27 -10.11
CA HIS A 97 -12.53 -21.66 -10.56
C HIS A 97 -13.05 -21.87 -11.99
N SER A 98 -13.27 -20.84 -12.81
CA SER A 98 -14.03 -21.02 -14.08
C SER A 98 -13.50 -20.38 -15.37
N VAL A 99 -12.22 -19.96 -15.48
CA VAL A 99 -11.73 -19.41 -16.77
C VAL A 99 -10.28 -19.75 -17.10
N THR A 100 -9.93 -21.05 -17.16
CA THR A 100 -8.65 -21.52 -17.78
C THR A 100 -8.82 -22.01 -19.21
N SER A 101 -10.01 -21.84 -19.81
CA SER A 101 -10.22 -22.16 -21.23
C SER A 101 -10.94 -21.01 -21.92
N MET A 102 -10.20 -20.15 -22.63
CA MET A 102 -10.56 -19.64 -23.97
C MET A 102 -9.65 -18.48 -24.40
N MET A 103 -9.15 -18.60 -25.64
CA MET A 103 -8.59 -17.55 -26.51
C MET A 103 -7.28 -16.86 -26.06
N GLY A 104 -6.19 -16.80 -26.83
CA GLY A 104 -6.06 -16.91 -28.29
C GLY A 104 -5.53 -15.59 -28.85
N LYS A 105 -4.23 -15.58 -29.21
CA LYS A 105 -3.58 -14.76 -30.27
C LYS A 105 -3.47 -13.23 -30.05
N GLY A 106 -2.22 -12.77 -29.97
CA GLY A 106 -1.81 -11.37 -30.26
C GLY A 106 -1.23 -10.62 -29.07
N THR A 107 0.04 -10.86 -28.73
CA THR A 107 0.77 -10.02 -27.77
C THR A 107 1.34 -8.79 -28.49
N GLU A 108 0.46 -7.90 -28.93
CA GLU A 108 0.80 -6.49 -29.03
C GLU A 108 0.77 -5.98 -27.59
N THR A 109 1.94 -5.83 -26.97
CA THR A 109 2.05 -5.34 -25.59
C THR A 109 1.58 -3.90 -25.56
N ALA A 110 0.28 -3.71 -25.33
CA ALA A 110 -0.32 -2.41 -25.07
C ALA A 110 0.50 -1.71 -23.98
N LYS A 111 1.02 -0.52 -24.29
CA LYS A 111 1.76 0.30 -23.33
C LYS A 111 0.88 0.47 -22.08
N PRO A 112 1.38 0.17 -20.86
CA PRO A 112 0.56 0.23 -19.67
C PRO A 112 0.06 1.67 -19.46
N THR A 113 -1.26 1.83 -19.31
CA THR A 113 -1.87 3.10 -18.90
C THR A 113 -1.30 3.47 -17.52
N LEU A 114 -0.77 4.69 -17.42
CA LEU A 114 -0.23 5.24 -16.17
C LEU A 114 -1.17 6.33 -15.66
N TYR A 115 -1.70 6.13 -14.46
CA TYR A 115 -2.46 7.13 -13.71
C TYR A 115 -1.51 7.92 -12.83
N CYS A 116 -1.67 9.23 -12.78
CA CYS A 116 -0.92 10.05 -11.85
C CYS A 116 -1.74 10.28 -10.59
N TYR A 117 -1.16 10.04 -9.42
CA TYR A 117 -1.75 10.37 -8.14
C TYR A 117 -0.90 11.39 -7.39
N ARG A 118 -1.55 12.37 -6.78
CA ARG A 118 -0.99 13.39 -5.93
C ARG A 118 -1.33 13.11 -4.47
N TYR A 119 -0.30 13.01 -3.63
CA TYR A 119 -0.42 12.93 -2.18
C TYR A 119 -0.08 14.29 -1.59
N THR A 120 -1.00 14.87 -0.84
CA THR A 120 -0.81 16.11 -0.11
C THR A 120 -0.72 15.79 1.36
N LEU A 121 0.42 16.12 1.98
CA LEU A 121 0.72 15.86 3.38
C LEU A 121 0.74 17.20 4.13
N THR A 122 0.00 17.27 5.22
CA THR A 122 -0.01 18.43 6.11
C THR A 122 0.71 18.06 7.39
N PHE A 123 1.73 18.81 7.73
CA PHE A 123 2.51 18.65 8.95
C PHE A 123 2.14 19.75 9.92
N SER A 124 2.05 19.42 11.20
CA SER A 124 2.00 20.40 12.28
C SER A 124 3.34 21.12 12.44
N GLU A 125 3.35 22.15 13.28
CA GLU A 125 4.54 22.97 13.56
C GLU A 125 5.71 22.16 14.15
N ASP A 126 5.41 21.08 14.88
CA ASP A 126 6.37 20.09 15.39
C ASP A 126 6.94 19.16 14.31
N LYS A 127 6.59 19.37 13.03
CA LYS A 127 7.00 18.58 11.86
C LYS A 127 6.45 17.15 11.84
N THR A 128 5.39 16.88 12.59
CA THR A 128 4.68 15.60 12.60
C THR A 128 3.53 15.60 11.58
N LEU A 129 3.26 14.48 10.93
CA LEU A 129 2.19 14.32 9.95
C LEU A 129 0.83 14.46 10.63
N LYS A 130 0.13 15.56 10.38
CA LYS A 130 -1.18 15.88 10.96
C LYS A 130 -2.34 15.32 10.12
N SER A 131 -2.24 15.40 8.80
CA SER A 131 -3.24 14.85 7.89
C SER A 131 -2.65 14.58 6.51
N TRP A 132 -3.34 13.77 5.71
CA TRP A 132 -2.95 13.52 4.32
C TRP A 132 -4.19 13.33 3.43
N LYS A 133 -4.03 13.62 2.14
CA LYS A 133 -5.04 13.40 1.10
C LYS A 133 -4.38 12.79 -0.14
N ARG A 134 -5.11 11.91 -0.82
CA ARG A 134 -4.76 11.40 -2.15
C ARG A 134 -5.79 11.87 -3.16
N GLU A 135 -5.31 12.36 -4.30
CA GLU A 135 -6.13 12.80 -5.43
C GLU A 135 -5.49 12.31 -6.73
N GLU A 136 -6.29 12.05 -7.76
CA GLU A 136 -5.75 11.87 -9.10
C GLU A 136 -5.18 13.21 -9.60
N CYS A 137 -4.06 13.17 -10.34
CA CYS A 137 -3.56 14.33 -11.05
C CYS A 137 -4.49 14.57 -12.23
N VAL A 138 -5.62 15.24 -12.00
CA VAL A 138 -6.47 15.68 -13.11
C VAL A 138 -5.62 16.61 -13.99
N PRO A 139 -5.50 16.35 -15.31
CA PRO A 139 -5.01 17.37 -16.22
C PRO A 139 -6.02 18.52 -16.15
N GLY A 140 -5.68 19.56 -15.38
CA GLY A 140 -6.56 20.70 -15.21
C GLY A 140 -6.95 21.24 -16.58
N THR A 141 -8.25 21.34 -16.85
CA THR A 141 -8.69 22.17 -17.97
C THR A 141 -8.23 23.59 -17.66
N ARG A 142 -7.83 24.35 -18.69
CA ARG A 142 -7.14 25.65 -18.56
C ARG A 142 -7.84 26.62 -17.60
N GLU A 143 -9.15 26.49 -17.42
CA GLU A 143 -9.99 27.30 -16.52
C GLU A 143 -9.68 27.04 -15.03
N THR A 144 -9.37 25.80 -14.64
CA THR A 144 -8.97 25.47 -13.24
C THR A 144 -7.55 25.90 -12.88
N LEU A 145 -6.68 26.11 -13.88
CA LEU A 145 -5.32 26.60 -13.69
C LEU A 145 -5.20 28.14 -13.71
N THR A 146 -6.28 28.84 -14.08
CA THR A 146 -6.32 30.31 -14.18
C THR A 146 -7.39 30.97 -13.31
N ALA A 147 -8.15 30.20 -12.53
CA ALA A 147 -9.07 30.75 -11.55
C ALA A 147 -8.28 31.47 -10.43
N LYS A 148 -8.40 32.80 -10.44
CA LYS A 148 -7.75 33.77 -9.57
C LYS A 148 -8.52 33.95 -8.27
#